data_AF-A0A7C1HQ95-F1
#
_entry.id   AF-A0A7C1HQ95-F1
#
_cell.length_a   1.000
_cell.length_b   1.000
_cell.length_c   1.000
_cell.angle_alpha   90.00
_cell.angle_beta   90.00
_cell.angle_gamma   90.00
#
_symmetry.space_group_name_H-M   'P 1'
#
loop_
_entity.id
_entity.type
_entity.pdbx_description
1 polymer ?
#
loop_
_entity_poly.entity_id
_entity_poly.type
_entity_poly.pdbx_seq_one_letter_code
_entity_poly.pdbx_strand_id
1 'polypeptide(L)'
;MMEFIVVAEEKNSEKEVYLDAINSVCVPYQFCHVMFWADKKDVPTAWPMTEEQMQAMTREYFYNANSNEKIFTWNCDVIDDESCVNINE
;
A
#
# COMPACT_ATOMS: atom_id res chain seq x y z
N MET A 1 -13.05 0.86 -0.63
CA MET A 1 -12.62 1.22 -1.99
C MET A 1 -11.27 0.58 -2.25
N MET A 2 -11.01 0.17 -3.49
CA MET A 2 -9.69 -0.32 -3.90
C MET A 2 -9.11 0.69 -4.89
N GLU A 3 -7.87 1.13 -4.64
CA GLU A 3 -7.18 2.12 -5.47
C GLU A 3 -5.78 1.64 -5.85
N PHE A 4 -5.39 1.95 -7.09
CA PHE A 4 -4.05 1.69 -7.62
C PHE A 4 -3.36 3.02 -7.89
N ILE A 5 -2.23 3.27 -7.22
CA ILE A 5 -1.54 4.56 -7.28
C ILE A 5 -0.11 4.36 -7.76
N VAL A 6 0.33 5.24 -8.67
CA VAL A 6 1.73 5.34 -9.06
C VAL A 6 2.40 6.43 -8.22
N VAL A 7 3.47 6.07 -7.54
CA VAL A 7 4.37 7.01 -6.86
C VAL A 7 5.62 7.11 -7.72
N ALA A 8 6.03 8.34 -8.04
CA ALA A 8 7.24 8.54 -8.82
C ALA A 8 8.45 7.93 -8.10
N GLU A 9 9.32 7.23 -8.83
CA GLU A 9 10.42 6.45 -8.27
C GLU A 9 11.32 7.29 -7.35
N GLU A 10 11.58 8.55 -7.70
CA GLU A 10 12.38 9.48 -6.91
C GLU A 10 11.76 9.83 -5.54
N LYS A 11 10.45 9.60 -5.37
CA LYS A 11 9.71 9.85 -4.13
C LYS A 11 9.34 8.57 -3.39
N ASN A 12 9.73 7.41 -3.92
CA ASN A 12 9.33 6.10 -3.38
C ASN A 12 9.90 5.85 -1.96
N SER A 13 10.90 6.63 -1.54
CA SER A 13 11.46 6.61 -0.18
C SER A 13 10.80 7.60 0.79
N GLU A 14 9.88 8.44 0.33
CA GLU A 14 9.23 9.48 1.12
C GLU A 14 7.91 8.99 1.72
N LYS A 15 7.90 8.67 3.03
CA LYS A 15 6.71 8.16 3.74
C LYS A 15 5.47 9.04 3.55
N GLU A 16 5.68 10.34 3.64
CA GLU A 16 4.63 11.33 3.60
C GLU A 16 3.84 11.28 2.28
N VAL A 17 4.50 10.94 1.16
CA VAL A 17 3.82 10.82 -0.15
C VAL A 17 2.75 9.73 -0.14
N TYR A 18 3.01 8.61 0.54
CA TYR A 18 2.04 7.53 0.68
C TYR A 18 0.93 7.90 1.67
N LEU A 19 1.28 8.53 2.80
CA LEU A 19 0.30 8.98 3.78
C LEU A 19 -0.66 10.01 3.18
N ASP A 20 -0.14 10.98 2.42
CA ASP A 20 -0.93 11.96 1.70
C ASP A 20 -1.86 11.30 0.68
N ALA A 21 -1.35 10.34 -0.09
CA ALA A 21 -2.16 9.58 -1.04
C ALA A 21 -3.30 8.82 -0.33
N ILE A 22 -2.98 8.07 0.73
CA ILE A 22 -3.96 7.33 1.55
C ILE A 22 -5.03 8.28 2.08
N ASN A 23 -4.62 9.39 2.70
CA ASN A 23 -5.54 10.38 3.28
C ASN A 23 -6.41 11.07 2.22
N SER A 24 -5.95 11.15 0.97
CA SER A 24 -6.71 11.75 -0.13
C SER A 24 -7.80 10.83 -0.69
N VAL A 25 -7.60 9.50 -0.63
CA VAL A 25 -8.52 8.53 -1.25
C VAL A 25 -9.37 7.75 -0.24
N CYS A 26 -8.86 7.53 0.97
CA CYS A 26 -9.56 6.75 1.98
C CYS A 26 -10.55 7.60 2.77
N VAL A 27 -11.78 7.11 2.87
CA VAL A 27 -12.81 7.69 3.75
C VAL A 27 -12.67 7.07 5.14
N PRO A 28 -12.66 7.87 6.23
CA PRO A 28 -12.60 7.35 7.60
C PRO A 28 -13.70 6.33 7.88
N TYR A 29 -13.37 5.29 8.66
CA TYR A 29 -14.29 4.23 9.08
C TYR A 29 -14.91 3.42 7.93
N GLN A 30 -14.31 3.43 6.75
CA GLN A 30 -14.72 2.60 5.62
C GLN A 30 -13.59 1.68 5.19
N PHE A 31 -13.94 0.53 4.61
CA PHE A 31 -12.95 -0.32 3.95
C PHE A 31 -12.14 0.49 2.93
N CYS A 32 -10.81 0.42 3.01
CA CYS A 32 -9.91 1.05 2.06
C CYS A 32 -8.71 0.15 1.80
N HIS A 33 -8.37 -0.07 0.53
CA HIS A 33 -7.19 -0.81 0.12
C HIS A 33 -6.50 -0.03 -1.00
N VAL A 34 -5.29 0.45 -0.74
CA VAL A 34 -4.49 1.23 -1.69
C VAL A 34 -3.21 0.46 -1.97
N MET A 35 -2.96 0.16 -3.23
CA MET A 35 -1.75 -0.52 -3.68
C MET A 35 -0.92 0.45 -4.52
N PHE A 36 0.40 0.40 -4.34
CA PHE A 36 1.33 1.38 -4.91
C PHE A 36 2.37 0.75 -5.84
N TRP A 37 2.65 1.40 -6.95
CA TRP A 37 3.71 1.04 -7.91
C TRP A 37 4.64 2.22 -8.19
N ALA A 38 5.87 1.93 -8.60
CA ALA A 38 6.81 2.94 -9.07
C ALA A 38 6.66 3.25 -10.57
N ASP A 39 6.19 2.27 -11.35
CA ASP A 39 6.03 2.39 -12.81
C ASP A 39 4.59 2.07 -13.22
N LYS A 40 4.02 2.94 -14.05
CA LYS A 40 2.64 2.82 -14.55
C LYS A 40 2.43 1.56 -15.39
N LYS A 41 3.46 1.05 -16.06
CA LYS A 41 3.34 -0.16 -16.90
C LYS A 41 3.00 -1.40 -16.06
N ASP A 42 3.40 -1.39 -14.79
CA ASP A 42 3.25 -2.50 -13.86
C ASP A 42 1.94 -2.41 -13.06
N VAL A 43 1.16 -1.33 -13.25
CA VAL A 43 -0.14 -1.15 -12.61
C VAL A 43 -1.18 -2.08 -13.26
N PRO A 44 -1.94 -2.84 -12.47
CA PRO A 44 -3.03 -3.66 -12.96
C PRO A 44 -4.12 -2.82 -13.65
N THR A 45 -4.62 -3.31 -14.77
CA THR A 45 -5.81 -2.75 -15.45
C THR A 45 -7.05 -3.62 -15.25
N ALA A 46 -6.88 -4.82 -14.69
CA ALA A 46 -7.93 -5.77 -14.37
C ALA A 46 -7.51 -6.63 -13.17
N TRP A 47 -8.49 -7.27 -12.53
CA TRP A 47 -8.26 -8.23 -11.46
C TRP A 47 -8.54 -9.67 -11.95
N PRO A 48 -7.78 -10.69 -11.54
CA PRO A 48 -6.61 -10.63 -10.64
C PRO A 48 -5.37 -10.03 -11.31
N MET A 49 -4.44 -9.55 -10.49
CA MET A 49 -3.11 -9.12 -10.95
C MET A 49 -2.33 -10.31 -11.50
N THR A 50 -1.41 -10.03 -12.44
CA THR A 50 -0.38 -11.00 -12.80
C THR A 50 0.67 -11.10 -11.68
N GLU A 51 1.46 -12.17 -11.70
CA GLU A 51 2.57 -12.33 -10.77
C GLU A 51 3.58 -11.18 -10.85
N GLU A 52 3.90 -10.72 -12.07
CA GLU A 52 4.78 -9.59 -12.31
C GLU A 52 4.24 -8.30 -11.68
N GLN A 53 2.95 -8.03 -11.83
CA GLN A 53 2.30 -6.84 -11.25
C GLN A 53 2.30 -6.90 -9.72
N MET A 54 2.09 -8.09 -9.13
CA MET A 54 2.18 -8.28 -7.68
C MET A 54 3.61 -8.06 -7.17
N GLN A 55 4.62 -8.60 -7.86
CA GLN A 55 6.03 -8.45 -7.48
C GLN A 55 6.54 -7.02 -7.64
N ALA A 56 6.02 -6.28 -8.61
CA ALA A 56 6.35 -4.86 -8.84
C ALA A 56 5.64 -3.91 -7.87
N MET A 57 4.67 -4.40 -7.08
CA MET A 57 4.00 -3.60 -6.07
C MET A 57 5.01 -3.19 -4.99
N THR A 58 5.09 -1.89 -4.76
CA THR A 58 6.08 -1.29 -3.86
C THR A 58 5.58 -1.27 -2.42
N ARG A 59 4.31 -0.89 -2.21
CA ARG A 59 3.68 -0.68 -0.92
C ARG A 59 2.19 -0.98 -1.02
N GLU A 60 1.57 -1.22 0.13
CA GLU A 60 0.16 -1.52 0.30
C GLU A 60 -0.34 -0.88 1.61
N TYR A 61 -1.51 -0.27 1.55
CA TYR A 61 -2.30 0.13 2.70
C TYR A 61 -3.63 -0.62 2.65
N PHE A 62 -4.00 -1.25 3.77
CA PHE A 62 -5.27 -1.94 3.92
C PHE A 62 -5.92 -1.52 5.23
N TYR A 63 -7.22 -1.25 5.18
CA TYR A 63 -8.05 -1.01 6.34
C TYR A 63 -9.41 -1.67 6.15
N ASN A 64 -9.81 -2.47 7.12
CA ASN A 64 -11.14 -3.07 7.20
C ASN A 64 -11.88 -2.56 8.43
N ALA A 65 -12.88 -1.70 8.21
CA ALA A 65 -13.65 -1.09 9.29
C ALA A 65 -14.44 -2.10 10.13
N ASN A 66 -14.79 -3.27 9.58
CA ASN A 66 -15.57 -4.29 10.31
C ASN A 66 -14.72 -5.02 11.35
N SER A 67 -13.47 -5.32 11.03
CA SER A 67 -12.52 -5.97 11.94
C SER A 67 -11.61 -4.98 12.68
N ASN A 68 -11.65 -3.70 12.29
CA ASN A 68 -10.67 -2.68 12.67
C ASN A 68 -9.21 -3.06 12.33
N GLU A 69 -9.03 -3.94 11.35
CA GLU A 69 -7.71 -4.36 10.87
C GLU A 69 -7.11 -3.25 10.02
N LYS A 70 -5.83 -2.92 10.28
CA LYS A 70 -5.08 -1.91 9.55
C LYS A 70 -3.67 -2.41 9.26
N ILE A 71 -3.28 -2.39 8.00
CA ILE A 71 -1.95 -2.76 7.52
C ILE A 71 -1.40 -1.60 6.70
N PHE A 72 -0.13 -1.26 6.90
CA PHE A 72 0.59 -0.36 6.01
C PHE A 72 2.02 -0.88 5.85
N THR A 73 2.37 -1.35 4.66
CA THR A 73 3.67 -2.00 4.38
C THR A 73 4.82 -1.00 4.20
N TRP A 74 4.92 0.01 5.07
CA TRP A 74 6.00 0.98 5.07
C TRP A 74 7.29 0.45 5.70
N ASN A 75 7.16 -0.37 6.75
CA ASN A 75 8.27 -0.81 7.62
C ASN A 75 8.79 -2.23 7.33
N CYS A 76 8.39 -2.86 6.22
CA CYS A 76 8.93 -4.18 5.87
C CYS A 76 9.93 -4.02 4.74
N ASP A 77 11.09 -3.45 5.02
CA ASP A 77 12.26 -3.78 4.21
C ASP A 77 12.48 -5.28 4.40
N VAL A 78 12.31 -6.04 3.32
CA VAL A 78 12.45 -7.49 3.26
C VAL A 78 13.94 -7.84 3.41
N ILE A 79 14.51 -7.65 4.60
CA ILE A 79 15.74 -8.29 5.07
C ILE A 79 15.65 -8.41 6.60
N ASP A 80 15.14 -9.57 7.05
CA ASP A 80 15.47 -10.22 8.33
C ASP A 80 15.59 -9.32 9.57
N ASP A 81 14.50 -8.66 9.97
CA ASP A 81 14.42 -8.04 11.29
C ASP A 81 13.11 -8.42 12.00
N GLU A 82 13.23 -9.06 13.16
CA GLU A 82 12.15 -9.47 14.07
C GLU A 82 11.39 -8.27 14.69
N SER A 83 11.64 -7.06 14.21
CA SER A 83 11.07 -5.80 14.72
C SER A 83 9.75 -5.39 14.07
N CYS A 84 9.25 -6.11 13.06
CA CYS A 84 7.92 -5.92 12.50
C CYS A 84 6.83 -6.46 13.43
N VAL A 85 6.71 -5.86 14.62
CA VAL A 85 5.59 -6.11 15.53
C VAL A 85 4.37 -5.39 14.98
N ASN A 86 3.30 -6.15 14.76
CA ASN A 86 1.95 -5.65 14.52
C ASN A 86 1.67 -4.48 15.46
N ILE A 87 1.49 -3.28 14.92
CA ILE A 87 1.07 -2.12 15.72
C ILE A 87 -0.45 -2.24 15.92
N ASN A 88 -0.84 -3.20 16.77
CA ASN A 88 -2.07 -3.12 17.54
C ASN A 88 -1.66 -2.59 18.93
N GLU A 89 -1.50 -1.27 19.03
CA GLU A 89 -1.72 -0.54 20.27
C GLU A 89 -2.91 0.40 20.10
#